data_AF-A0A454CU66-F1
#
_entry.id   AF-A0A454CU66-F1
#
_cell.length_a   1.000
_cell.length_b   1.000
_cell.length_c   1.000
_cell.angle_alpha   90.00
_cell.angle_beta   90.00
_cell.angle_gamma   90.00
#
_symmetry.space_group_name_H-M   'P 1'
#
loop_
_entity.id
_entity.type
_entity.pdbx_description
1 polymer ?
#
loop_
_entity_poly.entity_id
_entity_poly.type
_entity_poly.pdbx_seq_one_letter_code
_entity_poly.pdbx_strand_id
1 'polypeptide(L)' 'MWSGGWLQSYQYLENIEFALHRMSQRTPRMADLTTTFEVLDNEYEQLEGKFAALYRDVLSQSAEYHQQLINS' A
#
# COMPACT_ATOMS: atom_id res chain seq x y z
N MET A 1 16.61 -8.05 9.54
CA MET A 1 15.56 -8.47 8.58
C MET A 1 14.90 -7.29 7.85
N TRP A 2 15.07 -6.04 8.31
CA TRP A 2 14.52 -4.82 7.70
C TRP A 2 15.60 -3.74 7.48
N SER A 3 16.83 -4.16 7.27
CA SER A 3 17.99 -3.30 6.99
C SER A 3 18.38 -3.50 5.53
N GLY A 4 17.96 -2.58 4.66
CA GLY A 4 18.26 -2.59 3.23
C GLY A 4 17.01 -2.69 2.36
N GLY A 5 16.52 -1.54 1.88
CA GLY A 5 15.64 -1.50 0.71
C GLY A 5 14.26 -2.17 0.83
N TRP A 6 13.78 -2.47 2.03
CA TRP A 6 12.54 -3.25 2.21
C TRP A 6 11.34 -2.58 1.53
N LEU A 7 11.26 -1.25 1.59
CA LEU A 7 10.19 -0.50 0.95
C LEU A 7 10.32 -0.56 -0.59
N GLN A 8 11.54 -0.43 -1.11
CA GLN A 8 11.83 -0.55 -2.53
C GLN A 8 11.54 -1.95 -3.05
N SER A 9 11.73 -2.99 -2.23
CA SER A 9 11.41 -4.37 -2.63
C SER A 9 9.92 -4.55 -2.95
N TYR A 10 9.03 -3.78 -2.29
CA TYR A 10 7.60 -3.80 -2.57
C TYR A 10 7.19 -3.08 -3.87
N GLN A 11 8.14 -2.55 -4.65
CA GLN A 11 7.86 -2.19 -6.04
C GLN A 11 7.49 -3.42 -6.89
N TYR A 12 7.89 -4.61 -6.46
CA TYR A 12 7.52 -5.89 -7.07
C TYR A 12 6.44 -6.54 -6.22
N LEU A 13 5.28 -6.80 -6.84
CA LEU A 13 4.09 -7.30 -6.15
C LEU A 13 4.33 -8.69 -5.52
N GLU A 14 5.18 -9.52 -6.13
CA GLU A 14 5.58 -10.83 -5.65
C GLU A 14 6.29 -10.75 -4.28
N ASN A 15 7.01 -9.65 -4.01
CA ASN A 15 7.63 -9.46 -2.69
C ASN A 15 6.60 -9.21 -1.59
N ILE A 16 5.40 -8.73 -1.93
CA ILE A 16 4.27 -8.61 -1.02
C ILE A 16 3.70 -10.00 -0.71
N GLU A 17 3.58 -10.90 -1.69
CA GLU A 17 3.20 -12.30 -1.48
C GLU A 17 4.13 -13.00 -0.47
N PHE A 18 5.45 -12.89 -0.68
CA PHE A 18 6.45 -13.46 0.23
C PHE A 18 6.38 -12.88 1.65
N ALA A 19 6.01 -11.61 1.79
CA ALA A 19 5.83 -10.99 3.09
C ALA A 19 4.56 -11.51 3.77
N LEU A 20 3.43 -11.58 3.05
CA LEU A 20 2.16 -12.08 3.55
C LEU A 20 2.25 -13.55 3.99
N HIS A 21 2.88 -14.42 3.18
CA HIS A 21 3.12 -15.81 3.55
C HIS A 21 3.99 -15.96 4.80
N ARG A 22 5.06 -15.17 4.95
CA ARG A 22 5.88 -15.23 6.17
C ARG A 22 5.14 -14.68 7.40
N MET A 23 4.28 -13.68 7.19
CA MET A 23 3.46 -13.10 8.25
C MET A 23 2.39 -14.06 8.73
N SER A 24 1.76 -14.82 7.82
CA SER A 24 0.73 -15.79 8.17
C SER A 24 1.24 -16.93 9.05
N GLN A 25 2.51 -17.30 8.89
CA GLN A 25 3.15 -18.34 9.70
C GLN A 25 3.50 -17.89 11.13
N ARG A 26 3.44 -16.58 11.44
CA ARG A 26 3.85 -16.07 12.77
C ARG A 26 2.84 -16.38 13.87
N THR A 27 1.55 -16.30 13.57
CA THR A 27 0.49 -16.60 14.54
C THR A 27 -0.74 -17.18 13.82
N PRO A 28 -1.53 -18.07 14.47
CA PRO A 28 -2.74 -18.62 13.87
C PRO A 28 -3.75 -17.56 13.43
N ARG A 29 -3.82 -16.41 14.13
CA ARG A 29 -4.68 -15.28 13.77
C ARG A 29 -4.34 -14.67 12.41
N MET A 30 -3.11 -14.83 11.93
CA MET A 30 -2.65 -14.23 10.67
C MET A 30 -2.73 -15.20 9.48
N ALA A 31 -3.27 -16.41 9.67
CA ALA A 31 -3.34 -17.44 8.64
C ALA A 31 -3.94 -16.92 7.32
N ASP A 32 -5.01 -16.13 7.39
CA ASP A 32 -5.74 -15.61 6.24
C ASP A 32 -4.96 -14.59 5.39
N LEU A 33 -3.78 -14.14 5.83
CA LEU A 33 -2.93 -13.29 4.99
C LEU A 33 -2.46 -14.01 3.72
N THR A 34 -2.45 -15.34 3.68
CA THR A 34 -2.10 -16.08 2.46
C THR A 34 -3.12 -15.94 1.35
N THR A 35 -4.40 -15.67 1.66
CA THR A 35 -5.45 -15.47 0.65
C THR A 35 -5.58 -14.00 0.24
N THR A 36 -4.99 -13.09 1.03
CA THR A 36 -5.03 -11.65 0.75
C THR A 36 -4.26 -11.31 -0.53
N PHE A 37 -3.19 -12.05 -0.86
CA PHE A 37 -2.38 -11.78 -2.04
C PHE A 37 -3.20 -11.90 -3.34
N GLU A 38 -4.02 -12.95 -3.46
CA GLU A 38 -4.85 -13.18 -4.64
C GLU A 38 -5.81 -12.02 -4.92
N VAL A 39 -6.40 -11.44 -3.87
CA VAL A 39 -7.26 -10.26 -4.01
C VAL A 39 -6.45 -9.04 -4.46
N LEU A 40 -5.26 -8.83 -3.88
CA LEU A 40 -4.40 -7.72 -4.25
C LEU A 40 -3.94 -7.82 -5.71
N ASP A 41 -3.56 -9.01 -6.17
CA ASP A 41 -3.12 -9.27 -7.53
C ASP A 41 -4.25 -9.01 -8.54
N ASN A 42 -5.44 -9.56 -8.29
CA ASN A 42 -6.62 -9.37 -9.16
C ASN A 42 -7.07 -7.92 -9.28
N GLU A 43 -6.92 -7.13 -8.21
CA GLU A 43 -7.38 -5.73 -8.18
C GLU A 43 -6.25 -4.72 -8.46
N TYR A 44 -5.00 -5.18 -8.60
CA TYR A 44 -3.83 -4.29 -8.64
C TYR A 44 -3.92 -3.26 -9.78
N GLU A 45 -4.19 -3.69 -11.01
CA GLU A 45 -4.31 -2.80 -12.17
C GLU A 45 -5.41 -1.75 -11.97
N GLN A 46 -6.54 -2.14 -11.35
CA GLN A 46 -7.64 -1.22 -11.09
C GLN A 46 -7.26 -0.18 -10.02
N LEU A 47 -6.57 -0.59 -8.97
CA LEU A 47 -6.10 0.29 -7.91
C LEU A 47 -5.00 1.23 -8.39
N GLU A 48 -4.04 0.72 -9.16
CA GLU A 48 -2.95 1.48 -9.77
C GLU A 48 -3.50 2.55 -10.72
N GLY A 49 -4.44 2.18 -11.59
CA GLY A 49 -5.09 3.13 -12.51
C GLY A 49 -5.84 4.28 -11.81
N LYS A 50 -6.33 4.06 -10.58
CA LYS A 50 -6.99 5.10 -9.76
C LYS A 50 -6.00 5.97 -8.99
N PHE A 51 -4.78 5.48 -8.75
CA PHE A 51 -3.83 6.12 -7.84
C PHE A 51 -3.44 7.53 -8.30
N ALA A 52 -3.15 7.74 -9.59
CA ALA A 52 -2.69 9.04 -10.08
C ALA A 52 -3.73 10.15 -9.91
N ALA A 53 -5.02 9.84 -10.12
CA ALA A 53 -6.11 10.79 -9.91
C ALA A 53 -6.29 11.09 -8.42
N LEU A 54 -6.40 10.04 -7.59
CA LEU A 54 -6.53 10.20 -6.14
C LEU A 54 -5.36 10.99 -5.53
N TYR A 55 -4.13 10.70 -5.94
CA TYR A 55 -2.95 11.38 -5.42
C TYR A 55 -2.95 12.87 -5.74
N ARG A 56 -3.37 13.25 -6.96
CA ARG A 56 -3.53 14.64 -7.35
C ARG A 56 -4.56 15.36 -6.47
N ASP A 57 -5.70 14.73 -6.23
CA ASP A 57 -6.76 15.31 -5.41
C ASP A 57 -6.29 15.49 -3.97
N VAL A 58 -5.58 14.51 -3.40
CA VAL A 58 -4.98 14.60 -2.06
C VAL A 58 -4.01 15.78 -1.97
N LEU A 59 -3.16 15.98 -2.98
CA LEU A 59 -2.23 17.11 -3.01
C LEU A 59 -2.97 18.46 -3.07
N SER A 60 -4.01 18.55 -3.90
CA SER A 60 -4.84 19.76 -4.01
C SER A 60 -5.49 20.09 -2.67
N GLN A 61 -6.17 19.13 -2.04
CA GLN A 61 -6.86 19.35 -0.77
C GLN A 61 -5.89 19.65 0.37
N SER A 62 -4.72 19.03 0.36
CA SER A 62 -3.67 19.34 1.35
C SER A 62 -3.17 20.77 1.21
N ALA A 63 -2.98 21.25 -0.02
CA ALA A 63 -2.57 22.63 -0.27
C ALA A 63 -3.66 23.63 0.11
N GLU A 64 -4.92 23.37 -0.24
CA GLU A 64 -6.06 24.19 0.14
C GLU A 64 -6.21 24.28 1.66
N TYR A 65 -6.15 23.13 2.35
CA TYR A 65 -6.21 23.08 3.80
C TYR A 65 -5.08 23.87 4.46
N HIS A 66 -3.86 23.74 3.96
CA HIS A 66 -2.72 24.51 4.47
C HIS A 66 -2.93 26.02 4.27
N GLN A 67 -3.46 26.44 3.13
CA GLN A 67 -3.76 27.85 2.86
C GLN A 67 -4.85 28.39 3.79
N GLN A 68 -5.87 27.59 4.11
CA GLN A 68 -6.91 27.95 5.07
C GLN A 68 -6.33 28.19 6.48
N LEU A 69 -5.39 27.35 6.92
CA LEU A 69 -4.71 27.52 8.22
C LEU A 69 -3.85 28.79 8.30
N ILE A 70 -3.27 29.23 7.19
CA ILE A 70 -2.49 30.48 7.13
C ILE A 70 -3.42 31.71 7.19
N ASN A 71 -4.61 31.60 6.61
CA ASN A 71 -5.56 32.69 6.46
C ASN A 71 -6.56 32.83 7.63
N SER A 72 -6.49 31.92 8.61
CA SER A 72 -7.28 31.93 9.86
C SER A 72 -6.52 32.59 11.00
#